data_AF-A0A373NAY6-F1
#
_entry.id   AF-A0A373NAY6-F1
#
_cell.length_a   1.000
_cell.length_b   1.000
_cell.length_c   1.000
_cell.angle_alpha   90.00
_cell.angle_beta   90.00
_cell.angle_gamma   90.00
#
_symmetry.space_group_name_H-M   'P 1'
#
loop_
_entity.id
_entity.type
_entity.pdbx_description
1 polymer ?
#
loop_
_entity_poly.entity_id
_entity_poly.type
_entity_poly.pdbx_seq_one_letter_code
_entity_poly.pdbx_strand_id
1 'polypeptide(L)'
;MRKDKMENFEILPTEENLIKTLEADLLGRNQQLSYFYNLLLAQKGASTIAVDGKWGSGKTFFIKQSTMVINAKNPVSIIEKEKREKILSKLFLTESDNYDDCNLAIYYDAWENDNDTDPIVSLVYEIAKQLGMTYTFDPDTDFLNWAVQF
;
A
#
# COMPACT_ATOMS: atom_id res chain seq x y z
N MET A 1 -39.08 -19.90 10.68
CA MET A 1 -38.32 -18.71 10.27
C MET A 1 -37.00 -19.15 9.68
N ARG A 2 -36.76 -18.92 8.38
CA ARG A 2 -35.41 -19.05 7.80
C ARG A 2 -34.59 -17.88 8.33
N LYS A 3 -33.44 -18.13 8.93
CA LYS A 3 -32.42 -17.10 9.15
C LYS A 3 -31.78 -16.87 7.78
N ASP A 4 -32.21 -15.84 7.08
CA ASP A 4 -31.46 -15.37 5.92
C ASP A 4 -30.07 -14.96 6.42
N LYS A 5 -29.05 -15.62 5.88
CA LYS A 5 -27.65 -15.34 6.20
C LYS A 5 -27.38 -13.94 5.66
N MET A 6 -27.20 -12.95 6.54
CA MET A 6 -26.78 -11.61 6.12
C MET A 6 -25.45 -11.76 5.38
N GLU A 7 -25.47 -11.58 4.06
CA GLU A 7 -24.24 -11.51 3.27
C GLU A 7 -23.59 -10.16 3.56
N ASN A 8 -22.31 -10.19 3.94
CA ASN A 8 -21.57 -8.97 4.19
C ASN A 8 -21.22 -8.35 2.82
N PHE A 9 -21.89 -7.25 2.46
CA PHE A 9 -21.67 -6.55 1.19
C PHE A 9 -20.41 -5.70 1.20
N GLU A 10 -19.76 -5.53 2.36
CA GLU A 10 -18.52 -4.80 2.48
C GLU A 10 -17.32 -5.64 1.98
N ILE A 11 -16.59 -5.08 1.02
CA ILE A 11 -15.33 -5.65 0.54
C ILE A 11 -14.18 -5.03 1.35
N LEU A 12 -13.68 -5.76 2.33
CA LEU A 12 -12.53 -5.34 3.12
C LEU A 12 -11.25 -5.33 2.25
N PRO A 13 -10.31 -4.40 2.48
CA PRO A 13 -9.10 -4.27 1.67
C PRO A 13 -8.02 -5.29 2.10
N THR A 14 -8.35 -6.58 2.03
CA THR A 14 -7.39 -7.69 2.18
C THR A 14 -6.59 -7.86 0.89
N GLU A 15 -5.39 -8.44 0.94
CA GLU A 15 -4.56 -8.70 -0.25
C GLU A 15 -5.35 -9.44 -1.34
N GLU A 16 -6.06 -10.50 -0.98
CA GLU A 16 -6.91 -11.27 -1.90
C GLU A 16 -7.99 -10.39 -2.55
N ASN A 17 -8.69 -9.56 -1.78
CA ASN A 17 -9.73 -8.69 -2.31
C ASN A 17 -9.14 -7.60 -3.21
N LEU A 18 -7.97 -7.04 -2.88
CA LEU A 18 -7.29 -6.03 -3.69
C LEU A 18 -6.91 -6.59 -5.05
N ILE A 19 -6.36 -7.81 -5.10
CA ILE A 19 -5.99 -8.50 -6.34
C ILE A 19 -7.25 -8.86 -7.14
N LYS A 20 -8.22 -9.53 -6.51
CA LYS A 20 -9.45 -9.98 -7.18
C LYS A 20 -10.24 -8.82 -7.80
N THR A 21 -10.36 -7.70 -7.07
CA THR A 21 -11.07 -6.51 -7.58
C THR A 21 -10.32 -5.81 -8.71
N LEU A 22 -8.98 -5.84 -8.70
CA LEU A 22 -8.15 -5.33 -9.79
C LEU A 22 -8.27 -6.23 -11.04
N GLU A 23 -8.17 -7.55 -10.87
CA GLU A 23 -8.20 -8.53 -11.97
C GLU A 23 -9.50 -8.49 -12.76
N ALA A 24 -10.63 -8.41 -12.05
CA ALA A 24 -11.96 -8.37 -12.62
C ALA A 24 -12.50 -6.93 -12.84
N ASP A 25 -11.69 -5.90 -12.56
CA ASP A 25 -12.06 -4.48 -12.60
C ASP A 25 -13.43 -4.21 -11.93
N LEU A 26 -13.68 -4.87 -10.79
CA LEU A 26 -15.01 -4.88 -10.13
C LEU A 26 -15.45 -3.48 -9.70
N LEU A 27 -14.50 -2.57 -9.52
CA LEU A 27 -14.75 -1.20 -9.11
C LEU A 27 -14.67 -0.20 -10.27
N GLY A 28 -14.27 -0.62 -11.49
CA GLY A 28 -14.11 0.25 -12.65
C GLY A 28 -13.03 1.34 -12.44
N ARG A 29 -11.96 1.02 -11.69
CA ARG A 29 -10.95 2.00 -11.22
C ARG A 29 -9.52 1.73 -11.70
N ASN A 30 -9.30 0.72 -12.54
CA ASN A 30 -7.95 0.36 -12.99
C ASN A 30 -7.25 1.49 -13.76
N GLN A 31 -8.00 2.23 -14.57
CA GLN A 31 -7.48 3.41 -15.29
C GLN A 31 -7.06 4.52 -14.31
N GLN A 32 -7.88 4.78 -13.29
CA GLN A 32 -7.60 5.76 -12.25
C GLN A 32 -6.39 5.36 -11.40
N LEU A 33 -6.20 4.06 -11.12
CA LEU A 33 -4.98 3.55 -10.48
C LEU A 33 -3.74 3.84 -11.34
N SER A 34 -3.84 3.62 -12.65
CA SER A 34 -2.74 3.89 -13.59
C SER A 34 -2.40 5.38 -13.63
N TYR A 35 -3.40 6.26 -13.70
CA TYR A 35 -3.21 7.71 -13.65
C TYR A 35 -2.65 8.19 -12.32
N PHE A 36 -3.12 7.62 -11.20
CA PHE A 36 -2.59 7.97 -9.89
C PHE A 36 -1.14 7.53 -9.73
N TYR A 37 -0.79 6.33 -10.19
CA TYR A 37 0.61 5.87 -10.22
C TYR A 37 1.51 6.82 -11.03
N ASN A 38 1.11 7.20 -12.25
CA ASN A 38 1.87 8.13 -13.07
C ASN A 38 1.97 9.54 -12.43
N LEU A 39 0.92 9.99 -11.74
CA LEU A 39 0.95 11.23 -10.96
C LEU A 39 2.01 11.16 -9.85
N LEU A 40 2.13 10.04 -9.15
CA LEU A 40 3.13 9.83 -8.10
C LEU A 40 4.55 9.86 -8.68
N LEU A 41 4.79 9.20 -9.81
CA LEU A 41 6.09 9.23 -10.50
C LEU A 41 6.50 10.62 -11.00
N ALA A 42 5.52 11.46 -11.32
CA ALA A 42 5.77 12.82 -11.80
C ALA A 42 6.15 13.82 -10.68
N GLN A 43 6.01 13.43 -9.40
CA GLN A 43 6.34 14.31 -8.29
C GLN A 43 7.85 14.55 -8.20
N LYS A 44 8.25 15.81 -7.94
CA LYS A 44 9.65 16.19 -7.75
C LYS A 44 9.88 16.50 -6.27
N GLY A 45 10.61 15.63 -5.59
CA GLY A 45 10.90 15.75 -4.16
C GLY A 45 9.73 15.39 -3.26
N ALA A 46 9.83 15.77 -1.98
CA ALA A 46 8.79 15.49 -0.98
C ALA A 46 7.49 16.22 -1.32
N SER A 47 6.38 15.48 -1.38
CA SER A 47 5.06 16.01 -1.70
C SER A 47 3.99 15.38 -0.82
N THR A 48 2.86 16.07 -0.69
CA THR A 48 1.68 15.58 0.03
C THR A 48 0.50 15.64 -0.91
N ILE A 49 -0.23 14.52 -1.02
CA ILE A 49 -1.41 14.40 -1.87
C ILE A 49 -2.59 14.01 -0.98
N ALA A 50 -3.64 14.82 -1.01
CA ALA A 50 -4.91 14.52 -0.36
C ALA A 50 -5.85 13.86 -1.38
N VAL A 51 -6.34 12.66 -1.07
CA VAL A 51 -7.35 11.97 -1.89
C VAL A 51 -8.73 12.23 -1.29
N ASP A 52 -9.50 13.07 -1.96
CA ASP A 52 -10.87 13.41 -1.56
C ASP A 52 -11.91 12.48 -2.19
N GLY A 53 -13.02 12.27 -1.48
CA GLY A 53 -14.13 11.44 -1.91
C GLY A 53 -15.15 11.22 -0.79
N LYS A 54 -16.38 10.85 -1.15
CA LYS A 54 -17.46 10.61 -0.18
C LYS A 54 -17.11 9.49 0.81
N TRP A 55 -17.74 9.48 1.97
CA TRP A 55 -17.67 8.31 2.85
C TRP A 55 -18.26 7.08 2.14
N GLY A 56 -17.65 5.92 2.32
CA GLY A 56 -18.02 4.69 1.61
C GLY A 56 -17.53 4.59 0.16
N SER A 57 -16.85 5.59 -0.39
CA SER A 57 -16.35 5.54 -1.78
C SER A 57 -15.10 4.66 -1.99
N GLY A 58 -14.67 3.93 -0.95
CA GLY A 58 -13.50 3.05 -1.01
C GLY A 58 -12.17 3.77 -1.20
N LYS A 59 -11.97 4.93 -0.55
CA LYS A 59 -10.69 5.67 -0.55
C LYS A 59 -9.54 4.84 0.00
N THR A 60 -9.70 4.29 1.20
CA THR A 60 -8.70 3.40 1.84
C THR A 60 -8.39 2.19 0.96
N PHE A 61 -9.42 1.60 0.35
CA PHE A 61 -9.26 0.49 -0.59
C PHE A 61 -8.40 0.90 -1.81
N PHE A 62 -8.67 2.08 -2.38
CA PHE A 62 -7.92 2.63 -3.50
C PHE A 62 -6.45 2.93 -3.14
N ILE A 63 -6.19 3.48 -1.96
CA ILE A 63 -4.82 3.71 -1.47
C ILE A 63 -4.08 2.38 -1.30
N LYS A 64 -4.71 1.37 -0.68
CA LYS A 64 -4.11 0.04 -0.53
C LYS A 64 -3.85 -0.65 -1.87
N GLN A 65 -4.74 -0.50 -2.87
CA GLN A 65 -4.46 -0.96 -4.24
C GLN A 65 -3.28 -0.20 -4.84
N SER A 66 -3.18 1.11 -4.65
CA SER A 66 -2.06 1.91 -5.15
C SER A 66 -0.73 1.46 -4.54
N THR A 67 -0.68 1.22 -3.22
CA THR A 67 0.49 0.65 -2.52
C THR A 67 0.90 -0.69 -3.13
N MET A 68 -0.07 -1.59 -3.37
CA MET A 68 0.16 -2.88 -4.02
C MET A 68 0.77 -2.73 -5.42
N VAL A 69 0.29 -1.77 -6.23
CA VAL A 69 0.80 -1.50 -7.58
C VAL A 69 2.24 -0.99 -7.56
N ILE A 70 2.55 -0.03 -6.69
CA ILE A 70 3.91 0.53 -6.55
C ILE A 70 4.88 -0.58 -6.16
N ASN A 71 4.53 -1.38 -5.15
CA ASN A 71 5.38 -2.46 -4.68
C ASN A 71 5.49 -3.61 -5.69
N ALA A 72 4.48 -3.84 -6.55
CA ALA A 72 4.59 -4.81 -7.63
C ALA A 72 5.53 -4.35 -8.76
N LYS A 73 5.65 -3.03 -8.99
CA LYS A 73 6.64 -2.47 -9.93
C LYS A 73 8.07 -2.50 -9.39
N ASN A 74 8.25 -2.47 -8.07
CA ASN A 74 9.56 -2.51 -7.45
C ASN A 74 10.26 -3.87 -7.65
N PRO A 75 11.39 -3.97 -8.38
CA PRO A 75 12.03 -5.24 -8.69
C PRO A 75 12.58 -5.98 -7.47
N VAL A 76 12.90 -5.28 -6.38
CA VAL A 76 13.38 -5.88 -5.12
C VAL A 76 12.27 -6.24 -4.13
N SER A 77 11.01 -5.98 -4.47
CA SER A 77 9.86 -6.34 -3.64
C SER A 77 9.70 -7.86 -3.47
N ILE A 78 9.28 -8.27 -2.27
CA ILE A 78 9.06 -9.67 -1.85
C ILE A 78 7.80 -10.28 -2.52
N ILE A 79 7.05 -9.50 -3.30
CA ILE A 79 5.86 -9.97 -4.01
C ILE A 79 6.24 -11.09 -5.01
N GLU A 80 5.56 -12.24 -4.87
CA GLU A 80 5.70 -13.40 -5.74
C GLU A 80 5.50 -13.05 -7.22
N LYS A 81 6.32 -13.64 -8.09
CA LYS A 81 6.35 -13.32 -9.53
C LYS A 81 4.98 -13.45 -10.21
N GLU A 82 4.23 -14.52 -9.94
CA GLU A 82 2.91 -14.72 -10.54
C GLU A 82 1.90 -13.65 -10.11
N LYS A 83 1.88 -13.30 -8.81
CA LYS A 83 1.04 -12.22 -8.29
C LYS A 83 1.41 -10.88 -8.92
N ARG A 84 2.70 -10.63 -9.07
CA ARG A 84 3.22 -9.43 -9.73
C ARG A 84 2.72 -9.32 -11.16
N GLU A 85 2.84 -10.38 -11.96
CA GLU A 85 2.36 -10.40 -13.34
C GLU A 85 0.85 -10.14 -13.43
N LYS A 86 0.07 -10.76 -12.54
CA LYS A 86 -1.39 -10.52 -12.43
C LYS A 86 -1.72 -9.06 -12.19
N ILE A 87 -1.07 -8.43 -11.20
CA ILE A 87 -1.28 -7.02 -10.85
C ILE A 87 -0.94 -6.11 -12.04
N LEU A 88 0.24 -6.29 -12.63
CA LEU A 88 0.75 -5.39 -13.67
C LEU A 88 0.01 -5.55 -15.00
N SER A 89 -0.50 -6.75 -15.32
CA SER A 89 -1.23 -7.01 -16.58
C SER A 89 -2.51 -6.20 -16.76
N LYS A 90 -3.06 -5.64 -15.67
CA LYS A 90 -4.35 -4.94 -15.64
C LYS A 90 -4.22 -3.42 -15.68
N LEU A 91 -2.99 -2.91 -15.73
CA LEU A 91 -2.72 -1.49 -15.60
C LEU A 91 -2.06 -0.97 -16.87
N PHE A 92 -2.48 0.22 -17.28
CA PHE A 92 -1.91 0.94 -18.41
C PHE A 92 -0.74 1.79 -17.91
N LEU A 93 0.31 1.12 -17.47
CA LEU A 93 1.50 1.77 -16.94
C LEU A 93 2.43 2.10 -18.10
N THR A 94 2.96 3.32 -18.11
CA THR A 94 4.04 3.65 -19.05
C THR A 94 5.24 2.75 -18.73
N GLU A 95 5.86 2.17 -19.76
CA GLU A 95 7.15 1.52 -19.61
C GLU A 95 8.16 2.62 -19.24
N SER A 96 8.44 2.77 -17.95
CA SER A 96 9.69 3.38 -17.55
C SER A 96 10.75 2.28 -17.69
N ASP A 97 11.53 2.37 -18.76
CA ASP A 97 12.70 1.49 -19.00
C ASP A 97 13.82 1.70 -17.97
N ASN A 98 13.62 2.61 -17.01
CA ASN A 98 14.56 2.89 -15.95
C ASN A 98 14.36 1.91 -14.80
N TYR A 99 15.14 0.82 -14.85
CA TYR A 99 15.24 -0.20 -13.80
C TYR A 99 15.68 0.37 -12.44
N ASP A 100 16.14 1.64 -12.42
CA ASP A 100 16.53 2.38 -11.23
C ASP A 100 15.35 2.94 -10.41
N ASP A 101 14.11 2.93 -10.93
CA ASP A 101 12.92 3.39 -10.20
C ASP A 101 12.43 2.33 -9.18
N CYS A 102 13.22 2.09 -8.14
CA CYS A 102 12.91 1.20 -7.02
C CYS A 102 11.99 1.88 -5.98
N ASN A 103 10.84 2.40 -6.43
CA ASN A 103 9.88 3.04 -5.53
C ASN A 103 9.28 2.03 -4.54
N LEU A 104 9.23 2.40 -3.27
CA LEU A 104 8.62 1.61 -2.20
C LEU A 104 7.45 2.38 -1.60
N ALA A 105 6.32 1.71 -1.46
CA ALA A 105 5.16 2.26 -0.79
C ALA A 105 4.93 1.56 0.55
N ILE A 106 4.82 2.35 1.62
CA ILE A 106 4.46 1.91 2.96
C ILE A 106 3.08 2.46 3.29
N TYR A 107 2.16 1.59 3.72
CA TYR A 107 0.85 2.01 4.20
C TYR A 107 0.91 2.20 5.72
N TYR A 108 0.52 3.38 6.21
CA TYR A 108 0.42 3.65 7.65
C TYR A 108 -0.99 4.09 8.00
N ASP A 109 -1.60 3.41 8.98
CA ASP A 109 -2.95 3.74 9.47
C ASP A 109 -2.84 4.61 10.72
N ALA A 110 -2.91 5.93 10.52
CA ALA A 110 -2.78 6.87 11.63
C ALA A 110 -3.92 6.77 12.65
N TRP A 111 -5.07 6.20 12.29
CA TRP A 111 -6.19 6.01 13.22
C TRP A 111 -5.99 4.77 14.08
N GLU A 112 -5.53 3.66 13.49
CA GLU A 112 -5.22 2.43 14.23
C GLU A 112 -4.11 2.65 15.28
N ASN A 113 -3.16 3.53 14.97
CA ASN A 113 -1.98 3.81 15.80
C ASN A 113 -2.10 5.14 16.59
N ASP A 114 -3.30 5.72 16.71
CA ASP A 114 -3.48 7.04 17.35
C ASP A 114 -3.19 7.05 18.86
N ASN A 115 -3.20 5.87 19.49
CA ASN A 115 -2.93 5.68 20.91
C ASN A 115 -1.45 5.43 21.22
N ASP A 116 -0.57 5.35 20.21
CA ASP A 116 0.86 5.12 20.42
C ASP A 116 1.52 6.33 21.07
N THR A 117 2.38 6.07 22.06
CA THR A 117 3.05 7.11 22.85
C THR A 117 4.00 7.97 22.01
N ASP A 118 4.62 7.39 20.98
CA ASP A 118 5.52 8.07 20.05
C ASP A 118 5.13 7.74 18.59
N PRO A 119 4.58 8.72 17.84
CA PRO A 119 4.14 8.50 16.46
C PRO A 119 5.30 8.22 15.49
N ILE A 120 6.53 8.66 15.81
CA ILE A 120 7.71 8.39 14.98
C ILE A 120 8.10 6.92 15.13
N VAL A 121 8.11 6.41 16.36
CA VAL A 121 8.40 4.98 16.62
C VAL A 121 7.38 4.09 15.93
N SER A 122 6.09 4.43 16.03
CA SER A 122 5.00 3.74 15.35
C SER A 122 5.21 3.68 13.82
N LEU A 123 5.56 4.81 13.21
CA LEU A 123 5.82 4.88 11.77
C LEU A 123 7.03 4.04 11.35
N VAL A 124 8.16 4.16 12.07
CA VAL A 124 9.38 3.40 11.74
C VAL A 124 9.17 1.90 11.95
N TYR A 125 8.42 1.51 12.99
CA TYR A 125 8.02 0.12 13.20
C TYR A 125 7.21 -0.42 12.01
N GLU A 126 6.23 0.33 11.52
CA GLU A 126 5.40 -0.11 10.39
C GLU A 126 6.22 -0.20 9.08
N ILE A 127 7.18 0.71 8.86
CA ILE A 127 8.15 0.62 7.76
C ILE A 127 8.97 -0.67 7.86
N ALA A 128 9.55 -0.94 9.03
CA ALA A 128 10.38 -2.12 9.27
C ALA A 128 9.62 -3.43 9.04
N LYS A 129 8.41 -3.50 9.57
CA LYS A 129 7.50 -4.64 9.43
C LYS A 129 7.15 -4.93 7.97
N GLN A 130 6.79 -3.91 7.19
CA GLN A 130 6.45 -4.09 5.77
C GLN A 130 7.66 -4.43 4.89
N LEU A 131 8.87 -4.08 5.34
CA LEU A 131 10.13 -4.48 4.71
C LEU A 131 10.60 -5.89 5.10
N GLY A 132 9.87 -6.59 5.97
CA GLY A 132 10.23 -7.94 6.43
C GLY A 132 11.45 -7.98 7.33
N MET A 133 11.83 -6.83 7.94
CA MET A 133 12.92 -6.80 8.91
C MET A 133 12.47 -7.47 10.21
N THR A 134 13.22 -8.49 10.65
CA THR A 134 13.00 -9.10 11.96
C THR A 134 13.56 -8.17 13.03
N TYR A 135 12.69 -7.47 13.74
CA TYR A 135 13.07 -6.66 14.90
C TYR A 135 12.97 -7.50 16.18
N THR A 136 14.09 -7.65 16.87
CA THR A 136 14.08 -7.96 18.30
C THR A 136 14.01 -6.63 19.05
N PHE A 137 12.90 -6.35 19.73
CA PHE A 137 12.88 -5.28 20.72
C PHE A 137 13.83 -5.70 21.84
N ASP A 138 15.05 -5.18 21.81
CA ASP A 138 15.92 -5.18 22.97
C ASP A 138 15.58 -3.90 23.76
N PRO A 139 14.92 -4.02 24.93
CA PRO A 139 14.49 -2.88 25.73
C PRO A 139 15.63 -1.98 26.19
N ASP A 140 16.89 -2.42 26.08
CA ASP A 140 18.08 -1.64 26.45
C ASP A 140 18.68 -0.84 25.27
N THR A 141 18.16 -1.02 24.04
CA THR A 141 18.57 -0.22 22.88
C THR A 141 17.61 0.93 22.61
N ASP A 142 18.11 2.16 22.73
CA ASP A 142 17.46 3.37 22.22
C ASP A 142 17.27 3.24 20.70
N PHE A 143 16.04 2.91 20.30
CA PHE A 143 15.61 2.79 18.90
C PHE A 143 16.00 3.99 18.02
N LEU A 144 15.97 5.20 18.59
CA LEU A 144 16.33 6.44 17.91
C LEU A 144 17.83 6.51 17.54
N ASN A 145 18.71 5.86 18.31
CA ASN A 145 20.15 5.88 18.02
C ASN A 145 20.52 5.07 16.77
N TRP A 146 19.63 4.19 16.30
CA TRP A 146 19.82 3.42 15.07
C TRP A 146 19.25 4.13 13.83
N ALA A 147 18.09 4.80 13.96
CA ALA A 147 17.45 5.52 12.86
C ALA A 147 18.25 6.74 12.36
N VAL A 148 19.14 7.30 13.19
CA VAL A 148 20.01 8.44 12.84
C VAL A 148 21.28 8.02 12.08
N GLN A 149 21.50 6.71 11.86
CA GLN A 149 22.68 6.20 11.14
C GLN A 149 22.45 5.91 9.64
N PHE A 150 21.27 6.26 9.11
CA PHE A 150 20.99 6.33 7.66
C PHE A 150 20.95 7.78 7.19
#